data_AF-A0AAE1VQG4-F1
#
_entry.id   AF-A0AAE1VQG4-F1
#
_cell.length_a   1.000
_cell.length_b   1.000
_cell.length_c   1.000
_cell.angle_alpha   90.00
_cell.angle_beta   90.00
_cell.angle_gamma   90.00
#
_symmetry.space_group_name_H-M   'P 1'
#
loop_
_entity.id
_entity.type
_entity.pdbx_description
1 polymer ?
#
loop_
_entity_poly.entity_id
_entity_poly.type
_entity_poly.pdbx_seq_one_letter_code
_entity_poly.pdbx_strand_id
1 'polypeptide(L)' 'MASHSNSNSNSNSNSNSNSKGLLKSRELHEYVLETVVYPREPELLKEIRVITANHPQ' A
#
# COMPACT_ATOMS: atom_id res chain seq x y z
N MET A 1 1.57 -50.54 7.33
CA MET A 1 1.98 -49.32 8.05
C MET A 1 2.57 -48.36 7.05
N ALA A 2 1.78 -47.44 6.50
CA ALA A 2 2.27 -46.38 5.63
C ALA A 2 1.60 -45.08 6.09
N SER A 3 2.22 -44.44 7.07
CA SER A 3 1.83 -43.14 7.58
C SER A 3 2.27 -42.09 6.55
N HIS A 4 1.34 -41.58 5.75
CA HIS A 4 1.57 -40.38 4.95
C HIS A 4 0.83 -39.22 5.60
N SER A 5 1.47 -38.59 6.57
CA SER A 5 1.06 -37.29 7.10
C SER A 5 1.43 -36.22 6.08
N ASN A 6 0.48 -35.82 5.25
CA ASN A 6 0.66 -34.69 4.34
C ASN A 6 0.26 -33.38 5.06
N SER A 7 1.19 -32.77 5.78
CA SER A 7 1.05 -31.41 6.30
C SER A 7 1.55 -30.43 5.26
N ASN A 8 0.71 -30.10 4.27
CA ASN A 8 0.99 -28.96 3.39
C ASN A 8 0.39 -27.69 4.02
N SER A 9 1.08 -27.14 5.01
CA SER A 9 0.81 -25.81 5.54
C SER A 9 1.34 -24.77 4.56
N ASN A 10 0.61 -24.56 3.46
CA ASN A 10 0.88 -23.45 2.57
C ASN A 10 0.23 -22.19 3.16
N SER A 11 0.84 -21.69 4.23
CA SER A 11 0.55 -20.38 4.81
C SER A 11 1.04 -19.32 3.84
N ASN A 12 0.27 -19.04 2.78
CA ASN A 12 0.42 -17.81 2.00
C ASN A 12 -0.13 -16.65 2.84
N SER A 13 0.61 -16.33 3.89
CA SER A 13 0.53 -15.11 4.67
C SER A 13 0.98 -13.96 3.78
N ASN A 14 0.16 -13.54 2.82
CA ASN A 14 0.33 -12.26 2.15
C ASN A 14 -0.13 -11.15 3.10
N SER A 15 0.51 -11.09 4.27
CA SER A 15 0.49 -9.98 5.20
C SER A 15 1.36 -8.86 4.63
N ASN A 16 0.89 -8.20 3.57
CA ASN A 16 1.37 -6.87 3.21
C ASN A 16 0.42 -5.85 3.85
N SER A 17 0.48 -5.77 5.17
CA SER A 17 -0.18 -4.78 6.03
C SER A 17 0.42 -3.37 5.85
N ASN A 18 0.58 -2.95 4.60
CA ASN A 18 1.05 -1.63 4.19
C ASN A 18 0.38 -1.18 2.86
N SER A 19 -0.82 -1.69 2.55
CA SER A 19 -1.63 -1.08 1.50
C SER A 19 -2.07 0.29 2.00
N LYS A 20 -1.39 1.35 1.56
CA LYS A 20 -1.85 2.73 1.78
C LYS A 20 -3.20 2.91 1.07
N GLY A 21 -4.30 2.60 1.77
CA GLY A 21 -5.68 2.77 1.28
C GLY A 21 -6.39 1.48 0.83
N LEU A 22 -7.55 1.68 0.19
CA LEU A 22 -8.54 0.65 -0.17
C LEU A 22 -8.25 -0.06 -1.51
N LEU A 23 -7.20 0.31 -2.23
CA LEU A 23 -6.92 -0.20 -3.57
C LEU A 23 -6.19 -1.55 -3.53
N LYS A 24 -6.42 -2.35 -4.59
CA LYS A 24 -5.93 -3.74 -4.70
C LYS A 24 -4.40 -3.86 -4.61
N SER A 25 -3.65 -2.87 -5.07
CA SER A 25 -2.19 -2.90 -5.04
C SER A 25 -1.61 -1.51 -4.80
N ARG A 26 -0.35 -1.48 -4.35
CA ARG A 26 0.38 -0.23 -4.10
C ARG A 26 0.70 0.50 -5.41
N GLU A 27 1.04 -0.26 -6.45
CA GLU A 27 1.35 0.26 -7.79
C GLU A 27 0.13 0.96 -8.37
N LEU A 28 -1.07 0.42 -8.16
CA LEU A 28 -2.31 1.07 -8.60
C LEU A 28 -2.56 2.38 -7.85
N HIS A 29 -2.30 2.41 -6.55
CA HIS A 29 -2.40 3.63 -5.75
C HIS A 29 -1.38 4.70 -6.20
N GLU A 30 -0.12 4.33 -6.40
CA GLU A 30 0.93 5.24 -6.88
C GLU A 30 0.64 5.75 -8.30
N TYR A 31 0.19 4.87 -9.22
CA TYR A 31 -0.20 5.28 -10.57
C TYR A 31 -1.29 6.36 -10.56
N VAL A 32 -2.33 6.20 -9.75
CA VAL A 32 -3.40 7.20 -9.62
C VAL A 32 -2.84 8.52 -9.07
N LEU A 33 -2.01 8.48 -8.03
CA LEU A 33 -1.42 9.69 -7.47
C LEU A 33 -0.58 10.46 -8.49
N GLU A 34 0.33 9.77 -9.19
CA GLU A 34 1.26 10.39 -10.14
C GLU A 34 0.57 10.88 -11.43
N THR A 35 -0.47 10.18 -11.89
CA THR A 35 -1.08 10.48 -13.21
C THR A 35 -2.29 11.40 -13.13
N VAL A 36 -3.09 11.34 -12.06
CA VAL A 36 -4.34 12.10 -11.98
C VAL A 36 -4.42 13.06 -10.79
N VAL A 37 -3.70 12.80 -9.69
CA VAL A 37 -3.78 13.64 -8.48
C VAL A 37 -2.72 14.74 -8.50
N TYR A 38 -1.44 14.40 -8.40
CA TYR A 38 -0.34 15.36 -8.26
C TYR A 38 -0.22 16.35 -9.43
N PRO A 39 -0.50 15.99 -10.70
CA PRO A 39 -0.49 16.97 -11.79
C PRO A 39 -1.57 18.06 -11.66
N ARG A 40 -2.59 17.83 -10.84
CA ARG A 40 -3.74 18.72 -10.64
C ARG A 40 -3.83 19.24 -9.21
N GLU A 41 -2.88 18.90 -8.36
CA GLU A 41 -2.83 19.35 -6.97
C GLU A 41 -2.50 20.85 -6.95
N PRO A 42 -3.31 21.71 -6.32
CA PRO A 42 -2.95 23.10 -6.07
C PRO A 42 -1.66 23.20 -5.25
N GLU A 43 -0.76 24.12 -5.58
CA GLU A 43 0.55 24.19 -4.92
C GLU A 43 0.46 24.38 -3.40
N LEU A 44 -0.53 25.15 -2.91
CA LEU A 44 -0.77 25.29 -1.47
C LEU A 44 -1.03 23.95 -0.77
N LEU A 45 -1.75 23.02 -1.41
CA LEU A 45 -2.01 21.69 -0.84
C LEU A 45 -0.77 20.81 -0.85
N LYS A 46 0.03 20.90 -1.91
CA LYS A 46 1.32 20.20 -2.00
C LYS A 46 2.29 20.68 -0.91
N GLU A 47 2.37 21.99 -0.67
CA GLU A 47 3.17 22.56 0.43
C GLU A 47 2.70 22.02 1.79
N ILE A 48 1.40 22.04 2.07
CA ILE A 48 0.83 21.48 3.31
C ILE A 48 1.17 19.99 3.45
N ARG A 49 1.08 19.21 2.36
CA ARG A 49 1.43 17.78 2.35
C ARG A 49 2.90 17.57 2.73
N VAL A 50 3.82 18.39 2.21
CA VAL A 50 5.25 18.31 2.54
C VAL A 50 5.51 18.69 4.00
N ILE A 51 4.85 19.73 4.53
CA ILE A 51 4.99 20.17 5.92
C ILE A 51 4.48 19.08 6.89
N THR A 52 3.29 18.54 6.61
CA THR A 52 2.65 17.54 7.48
C THR A 52 3.33 16.18 7.44
N ALA A 53 4.10 15.86 6.40
CA ALA A 53 4.83 14.59 6.30
C ALA A 53 5.84 14.38 7.45
N ASN A 54 6.33 15.46 8.08
CA ASN A 54 7.26 15.42 9.20
C ASN A 54 6.58 15.60 10.57
N HIS A 55 5.25 15.72 10.60
CA HIS A 55 4.51 15.88 11.85
C HIS A 55 4.47 14.55 12.60
N PRO A 56 4.73 14.52 13.93
CA PRO A 56 4.62 13.31 14.72
C PRO A 56 3.19 12.74 14.66
N GLN A 57 3.07 11.42 14.68
CA GLN A 57 1.78 10.71 14.68
C GLN A 57 1.18 10.65 16.08
#